data_AF-A0A9R1B238-F1
#
_entry.id   AF-A0A9R1B238-F1
#
_cell.length_a   1.000
_cell.length_b   1.000
_cell.length_c   1.000
_cell.angle_alpha   90.00
_cell.angle_beta   90.00
_cell.angle_gamma   90.00
#
_symmetry.space_group_name_H-M   'P 1'
#
loop_
_entity.id
_entity.type
_entity.pdbx_description
1 polymer ?
#
loop_
_entity_poly.entity_id
_entity_poly.type
_entity_poly.pdbx_seq_one_letter_code
_entity_poly.pdbx_strand_id
1 'polypeptide(L)'
;MPDCPDDGDEEIVAAVVSGELPSHRLESRLRDCRRAARLRREALRRMTGRGVEGLPFEGMDYEAILGQCCEMPVGYVQLPVGVAGPLLLDGRDYHVPMATTEGCLVASVNRGCRAIAASGGAFSVLLRDAMSRAPAVKLPSAKRAAELKMFLEAPANFEELAAIKQIW
;
A
#
# COMPACT_ATOMS: atom_id res chain seq x y z
N MET A 1 10.48 29.39 6.97
CA MET A 1 9.63 29.93 8.05
C MET A 1 8.48 28.97 8.25
N PRO A 2 7.98 28.70 9.47
CA PRO A 2 6.73 27.98 9.60
C PRO A 2 5.61 28.92 9.13
N ASP A 3 4.93 28.54 8.06
CA ASP A 3 3.79 29.28 7.53
C ASP A 3 2.72 29.39 8.62
N CYS A 4 2.37 30.62 8.99
CA CYS A 4 1.23 30.88 9.87
C CYS A 4 -0.03 30.31 9.20
N PRO A 5 -0.94 29.63 9.93
CA PRO A 5 -2.22 29.24 9.37
C PRO A 5 -2.91 30.49 8.80
N ASP A 6 -3.40 30.41 7.57
CA ASP A 6 -4.35 31.39 7.01
C ASP A 6 -5.58 31.43 7.93
N ASP A 7 -6.29 32.56 8.04
CA ASP A 7 -7.41 32.70 8.99
C ASP A 7 -8.48 31.60 8.79
N GLY A 8 -8.63 31.07 7.57
CA GLY A 8 -9.50 29.94 7.26
C GLY A 8 -8.95 28.55 7.66
N ASP A 9 -7.63 28.36 7.74
CA ASP A 9 -7.02 27.10 8.18
C ASP A 9 -7.33 26.82 9.67
N GLU A 10 -7.32 27.87 10.49
CA GLU A 10 -7.60 27.78 11.93
C GLU A 10 -9.03 27.32 12.21
N GLU A 11 -10.02 27.89 11.49
CA GLU A 11 -11.42 27.49 11.59
C GLU A 11 -11.61 26.03 11.16
N ILE A 12 -10.96 25.61 10.07
CA ILE A 12 -11.04 24.23 9.59
C ILE A 12 -10.44 23.26 10.61
N VAL A 13 -9.28 23.58 11.18
CA VAL A 13 -8.67 22.77 12.24
C VAL A 13 -9.59 22.70 13.45
N ALA A 14 -10.14 23.82 13.92
CA ALA A 14 -11.06 23.85 15.05
C ALA A 14 -12.29 22.97 14.80
N ALA A 15 -12.89 23.02 13.60
CA ALA A 15 -14.02 22.19 13.20
C ALA A 15 -13.67 20.68 13.15
N VAL A 16 -12.44 20.33 12.78
CA VAL A 16 -11.97 18.93 12.83
C VAL A 16 -11.78 18.48 14.28
N VAL A 17 -11.20 19.31 15.13
CA VAL A 17 -10.96 19.01 16.55
C VAL A 17 -12.28 18.88 17.31
N SER A 18 -13.28 19.73 17.03
CA SER A 18 -14.61 19.66 17.64
C SER A 18 -15.46 18.49 17.13
N GLY A 19 -15.09 17.90 15.99
CA GLY A 19 -15.80 16.79 15.34
C GLY A 19 -16.90 17.22 14.37
N GLU A 20 -17.11 18.51 14.17
CA GLU A 20 -18.07 19.05 13.19
C GLU A 20 -17.68 18.72 11.74
N LEU A 21 -16.37 18.66 11.46
CA LEU A 21 -15.82 18.26 10.17
C LEU A 21 -15.04 16.95 10.29
N PRO A 22 -15.53 15.84 9.70
CA PRO A 22 -14.78 14.59 9.67
C PRO A 22 -13.47 14.73 8.88
N SER A 23 -12.34 14.32 9.47
CA SER A 23 -11.00 14.48 8.88
C SER A 23 -10.83 13.83 7.50
N HIS A 24 -11.51 12.71 7.22
CA HIS A 24 -11.46 12.02 5.92
C HIS A 24 -12.16 12.79 4.77
N ARG A 25 -12.84 13.91 5.07
CA ARG A 25 -13.49 14.76 4.07
C ARG A 25 -12.66 16.00 3.71
N LEU A 26 -11.48 16.17 4.29
CA LEU A 26 -10.66 17.36 4.06
C LEU A 26 -10.21 17.45 2.59
N GLU A 27 -9.80 16.34 1.98
CA GLU A 27 -9.36 16.30 0.58
C GLU A 27 -10.48 16.73 -0.37
N SER A 28 -11.69 16.24 -0.17
CA SER A 28 -12.85 16.59 -1.03
C SER A 28 -13.36 18.01 -0.78
N ARG A 29 -13.30 18.51 0.47
CA ARG A 29 -13.72 19.87 0.83
C ARG A 29 -12.73 20.94 0.33
N LEU A 30 -11.44 20.68 0.48
CA LEU A 30 -10.38 21.66 0.19
C LEU A 30 -9.91 21.59 -1.27
N ARG A 31 -10.10 20.44 -1.94
CA ARG A 31 -9.55 20.17 -3.28
C ARG A 31 -8.04 20.38 -3.38
N ASP A 32 -7.35 20.17 -2.25
CA ASP A 32 -5.91 20.30 -2.09
C ASP A 32 -5.47 19.24 -1.08
N CYS A 33 -4.84 18.18 -1.56
CA CYS A 33 -4.54 17.00 -0.75
C CYS A 33 -3.38 17.29 0.22
N ARG A 34 -2.41 18.09 -0.23
CA ARG A 34 -1.30 18.54 0.62
C ARG A 34 -1.81 19.41 1.76
N ARG A 35 -2.65 20.42 1.48
CA ARG A 35 -3.26 21.26 2.54
C ARG A 35 -4.12 20.43 3.48
N ALA A 36 -4.93 19.49 2.96
CA ALA A 36 -5.72 18.57 3.79
C ALA A 36 -4.84 17.77 4.77
N ALA A 37 -3.74 17.19 4.28
CA ALA A 37 -2.78 16.46 5.11
C ALA A 37 -2.11 17.38 6.16
N ARG A 38 -1.77 18.62 5.80
CA ARG A 38 -1.21 19.61 6.74
C ARG A 38 -2.19 19.94 7.88
N LEU A 39 -3.43 20.27 7.56
CA LEU A 39 -4.45 20.61 8.55
C LEU A 39 -4.77 19.41 9.45
N ARG A 40 -4.73 18.20 8.90
CA ARG A 40 -4.85 16.97 9.67
C ARG A 40 -3.72 16.79 10.68
N ARG A 41 -2.47 17.07 10.31
CA ARG A 41 -1.33 17.05 11.26
C ARG A 41 -1.55 18.01 12.43
N GLU A 42 -2.06 19.21 12.14
CA GLU A 42 -2.32 20.21 13.16
C GLU A 42 -3.50 19.82 14.07
N ALA A 43 -4.60 19.33 13.49
CA ALA A 43 -5.73 18.82 14.26
C ALA A 43 -5.30 17.64 15.18
N LEU A 44 -4.49 16.71 14.66
CA LEU A 44 -3.95 15.59 15.43
C LEU A 44 -3.11 16.07 16.62
N ARG A 45 -2.27 17.10 16.41
CA ARG A 45 -1.47 17.73 17.49
C ARG A 45 -2.35 18.26 18.61
N ARG A 46 -3.44 18.96 18.27
CA ARG A 46 -4.36 19.54 19.26
C ARG A 46 -5.16 18.49 20.02
N MET A 47 -5.66 17.48 19.31
CA MET A 47 -6.46 16.41 19.91
C MET A 47 -5.66 15.54 20.87
N THR A 48 -4.41 15.23 20.53
CA THR A 48 -3.58 14.27 21.28
C THR A 48 -2.59 14.93 22.23
N GLY A 49 -2.38 16.24 22.10
CA GLY A 49 -1.32 16.97 22.78
C GLY A 49 0.09 16.60 22.31
N ARG A 50 0.22 15.80 21.24
CA ARG A 50 1.50 15.35 20.67
C ARG A 50 1.51 15.55 19.16
N GLY A 51 2.58 16.13 18.64
CA GLY A 51 2.76 16.25 17.19
C GLY A 51 3.23 14.95 16.56
N VAL A 52 3.37 15.00 15.23
CA VAL A 52 4.11 14.00 14.43
C VAL A 52 5.51 14.54 14.12
N GLU A 53 6.22 15.01 15.16
CA GLU A 53 7.58 15.50 14.99
C GLU A 53 8.48 14.43 14.38
N GLY A 54 9.36 14.82 13.46
CA GLY A 54 10.25 13.89 12.77
C GLY A 54 9.63 13.09 11.63
N LEU A 55 8.30 13.15 11.42
CA LEU A 55 7.66 12.56 10.24
C LEU A 55 7.73 13.55 9.06
N PRO A 56 8.46 13.22 7.97
CA PRO A 56 8.49 14.01 6.76
C PRO A 56 7.09 14.30 6.19
N PHE A 57 7.00 15.45 5.52
CA PHE A 57 5.76 15.94 4.90
C PHE A 57 6.04 16.44 3.48
N GLU A 58 7.12 17.20 3.31
CA GLU A 58 7.56 17.68 2.00
C GLU A 58 8.13 16.57 1.12
N GLY A 59 7.95 16.69 -0.20
CA GLY A 59 8.51 15.75 -1.18
C GLY A 59 7.65 14.52 -1.50
N MET A 60 6.41 14.48 -1.01
CA MET A 60 5.40 13.49 -1.39
C MET A 60 4.32 14.13 -2.27
N ASP A 61 3.91 13.42 -3.33
CA ASP A 61 2.74 13.74 -4.14
C ASP A 61 1.49 13.18 -3.44
N TYR A 62 0.73 14.07 -2.77
CA TYR A 62 -0.45 13.68 -2.00
C TYR A 62 -1.67 13.42 -2.88
N GLU A 63 -1.69 14.01 -4.08
CA GLU A 63 -2.72 13.81 -5.09
C GLU A 63 -2.62 12.39 -5.68
N ALA A 64 -1.41 11.89 -5.92
CA ALA A 64 -1.18 10.55 -6.46
C ALA A 64 -1.65 9.40 -5.54
N ILE A 65 -1.65 9.59 -4.22
CA ILE A 65 -2.04 8.54 -3.26
C ILE A 65 -3.54 8.52 -2.95
N LEU A 66 -4.28 9.59 -3.29
CA LEU A 66 -5.68 9.75 -2.94
C LEU A 66 -6.56 8.69 -3.61
N GLY A 67 -7.26 7.90 -2.80
CA GLY A 67 -8.19 6.86 -3.27
C GLY A 67 -7.51 5.64 -3.90
N GLN A 68 -6.17 5.56 -3.83
CA GLN A 68 -5.39 4.48 -4.40
C GLN A 68 -4.55 3.74 -3.35
N CYS A 69 -3.81 4.48 -2.52
CA CYS A 69 -2.76 3.88 -1.67
C CYS A 69 -2.94 4.11 -0.17
N CYS A 70 -3.44 5.28 0.25
CA CYS A 70 -3.56 5.62 1.66
C CYS A 70 -4.66 6.64 1.89
N GLU A 71 -5.49 6.41 2.90
CA GLU A 71 -6.50 7.36 3.37
C GLU A 71 -5.94 8.23 4.51
N MET A 72 -6.45 9.47 4.60
CA MET A 72 -6.11 10.41 5.68
C MET A 72 -4.60 10.58 5.93
N PRO A 73 -3.78 10.85 4.89
CA PRO A 73 -2.34 10.94 5.06
C PRO A 73 -1.95 12.10 5.99
N VAL A 74 -0.90 11.88 6.78
CA VAL A 74 -0.30 12.89 7.68
C VAL A 74 1.19 13.09 7.41
N GLY A 75 1.76 12.47 6.38
CA GLY A 75 3.20 12.41 6.13
C GLY A 75 3.56 11.08 5.50
N TYR A 76 4.85 10.76 5.52
CA TYR A 76 5.37 9.49 5.03
C TYR A 76 6.59 9.05 5.81
N VAL A 77 6.90 7.76 5.75
CA VAL A 77 8.11 7.20 6.36
C VAL A 77 9.18 7.03 5.29
N GLN A 78 10.36 7.58 5.53
CA GLN A 78 11.53 7.33 4.70
C GLN A 78 12.16 5.98 5.07
N LEU A 79 12.39 5.12 4.07
CA LEU A 79 13.10 3.86 4.24
C LEU A 79 14.44 3.95 3.52
N PRO A 80 15.57 3.58 4.16
CA PRO A 80 16.85 3.44 3.46
C PRO A 80 16.72 2.42 2.33
N VAL A 81 17.19 2.79 1.14
CA VAL A 81 17.20 1.91 -0.04
C VAL A 81 18.64 1.62 -0.44
N GLY A 82 19.02 0.36 -0.34
CA GLY A 82 20.29 -0.15 -0.87
C GLY A 82 20.10 -0.86 -2.21
N VAL A 83 21.20 -1.15 -2.90
CA VAL A 83 21.21 -1.93 -4.13
C VAL A 83 22.15 -3.11 -3.97
N ALA A 84 21.66 -4.32 -4.23
CA ALA A 84 22.47 -5.54 -4.28
C ALA A 84 22.61 -6.03 -5.73
N GLY A 85 23.81 -6.44 -6.15
CA GLY A 85 24.03 -7.00 -7.48
C GLY A 85 25.42 -6.79 -8.07
N PRO A 86 25.63 -7.21 -9.32
CA PRO A 86 24.61 -7.81 -10.19
C PRO A 86 24.25 -9.24 -9.75
N LEU A 87 22.96 -9.57 -9.79
CA LEU A 87 22.45 -10.94 -9.78
C LEU A 87 22.39 -11.43 -11.23
N LEU A 88 23.27 -12.36 -11.58
CA LEU A 88 23.23 -13.03 -12.89
C LEU A 88 22.14 -14.11 -12.87
N LEU A 89 21.00 -13.82 -13.48
CA LEU A 89 19.81 -14.66 -13.52
C LEU A 89 19.31 -14.80 -14.96
N ASP A 90 19.10 -16.02 -15.43
CA ASP A 90 18.59 -16.31 -16.78
C ASP A 90 19.42 -15.62 -17.89
N GLY A 91 20.74 -15.54 -17.68
CA GLY A 91 21.69 -14.90 -18.60
C GLY A 91 21.67 -13.37 -18.60
N ARG A 92 21.03 -12.73 -17.61
CA ARG A 92 20.95 -11.27 -17.48
C ARG A 92 21.40 -10.80 -16.11
N ASP A 93 22.00 -9.61 -16.07
CA ASP A 93 22.42 -8.97 -14.83
C ASP A 93 21.33 -8.07 -14.27
N TYR A 94 20.98 -8.29 -13.00
CA TYR A 94 19.99 -7.49 -12.27
C TYR A 94 20.62 -6.76 -11.08
N HIS A 95 20.33 -5.48 -10.95
CA HIS A 95 20.61 -4.70 -9.74
C HIS A 95 19.33 -4.59 -8.94
N VAL A 96 19.29 -5.23 -7.77
CA VAL A 96 18.08 -5.42 -6.97
C VAL A 96 17.97 -4.28 -5.94
N PRO A 97 17.00 -3.36 -6.08
CA PRO A 97 16.75 -2.36 -5.06
C PRO A 97 16.09 -3.01 -3.83
N MET A 98 16.57 -2.64 -2.64
CA MET A 98 16.10 -3.21 -1.37
C MET A 98 15.86 -2.10 -0.36
N ALA A 99 14.60 -1.88 0.03
CA ALA A 99 14.24 -0.98 1.12
C ALA A 99 14.26 -1.74 2.46
N THR A 100 15.14 -1.37 3.39
CA THR A 100 15.26 -2.05 4.68
C THR A 100 15.93 -1.17 5.73
N THR A 101 15.59 -1.40 7.00
CA THR A 101 16.29 -0.85 8.17
C THR A 101 17.17 -1.90 8.87
N GLU A 102 17.14 -3.17 8.40
CA GLU A 102 17.93 -4.25 8.96
C GLU A 102 19.40 -4.13 8.54
N GLY A 103 20.29 -4.07 9.54
CA GLY A 103 21.73 -4.04 9.33
C GLY A 103 22.24 -5.29 8.61
N CYS A 104 23.29 -5.14 7.80
CA CYS A 104 23.96 -6.22 7.06
C CYS A 104 23.12 -6.96 6.00
N LEU A 105 21.79 -6.78 5.92
CA LEU A 105 20.93 -7.51 4.98
C LEU A 105 21.37 -7.28 3.52
N VAL A 106 21.43 -6.03 3.07
CA VAL A 106 21.81 -5.68 1.69
C VAL A 106 23.22 -6.18 1.36
N ALA A 107 24.17 -6.01 2.29
CA ALA A 107 25.55 -6.46 2.11
C ALA A 107 25.64 -7.99 2.00
N SER A 108 24.86 -8.72 2.80
CA SER A 108 24.79 -10.18 2.76
C SER A 108 24.20 -10.68 1.44
N VAL A 109 23.10 -10.09 0.98
CA VAL A 109 22.50 -10.41 -0.34
C VAL A 109 23.48 -10.11 -1.46
N ASN A 110 24.17 -8.96 -1.42
CA ASN A 110 25.18 -8.60 -2.41
C ASN A 110 26.32 -9.62 -2.49
N ARG A 111 26.78 -10.14 -1.34
CA ARG A 111 27.77 -11.23 -1.30
C ARG A 111 27.22 -12.51 -1.92
N GLY A 112 25.93 -12.82 -1.70
CA GLY A 112 25.24 -13.93 -2.35
C GLY A 112 25.19 -13.79 -3.88
N CYS A 113 24.81 -12.60 -4.39
CA CYS A 113 24.83 -12.29 -5.82
C CYS A 113 26.20 -12.55 -6.44
N ARG A 114 27.28 -12.11 -5.76
CA ARG A 114 28.66 -12.38 -6.20
C ARG A 114 28.99 -13.86 -6.28
N ALA A 115 28.57 -14.66 -5.30
CA ALA A 115 28.81 -16.10 -5.30
C ALA A 115 28.03 -16.81 -6.42
N ILE A 116 26.79 -16.40 -6.69
CA ILE A 116 25.96 -16.91 -7.78
C ILE A 116 26.61 -16.60 -9.13
N ALA A 117 26.99 -15.35 -9.36
CA ALA A 117 27.65 -14.93 -10.59
C ALA A 117 28.97 -15.68 -10.84
N ALA A 118 29.79 -15.85 -9.79
CA ALA A 118 31.03 -16.63 -9.87
C ALA A 118 30.80 -18.13 -10.19
N SER A 119 29.59 -18.64 -9.93
CA SER A 119 29.21 -20.03 -10.20
C SER A 119 28.54 -20.23 -11.57
N GLY A 120 28.54 -19.20 -12.44
CA GLY A 120 27.93 -19.25 -13.77
C GLY A 120 26.49 -18.72 -13.83
N GLY A 121 25.98 -18.14 -12.74
CA GLY A 121 24.63 -17.58 -12.66
C GLY A 121 23.58 -18.57 -12.17
N ALA A 122 22.35 -18.08 -12.05
CA ALA A 122 21.17 -18.86 -11.68
C ALA A 122 20.16 -18.93 -12.84
N PHE A 123 19.27 -19.92 -12.78
CA PHE A 123 18.13 -20.06 -13.68
C PHE A 123 16.83 -20.07 -12.90
N SER A 124 15.78 -19.45 -13.45
CA SER A 124 14.44 -19.47 -12.87
C SER A 124 13.38 -19.89 -13.89
N VAL A 125 12.31 -20.52 -13.38
CA VAL A 125 11.16 -20.93 -14.19
C VAL A 125 9.89 -20.65 -13.38
N LEU A 126 8.91 -20.01 -14.01
CA LEU A 126 7.59 -19.78 -13.43
C LEU A 126 6.70 -21.01 -13.62
N LEU A 127 6.36 -21.69 -12.54
CA LEU A 127 5.56 -22.93 -12.60
C LEU A 127 4.04 -22.67 -12.67
N ARG A 128 3.56 -21.61 -12.02
CA ARG A 128 2.14 -21.23 -11.99
C ARG A 128 2.02 -19.74 -11.66
N ASP A 129 1.09 -19.07 -12.33
CA ASP A 129 0.69 -17.69 -12.05
C ASP A 129 -0.83 -17.63 -11.84
N ALA A 130 -1.26 -17.39 -10.61
CA ALA A 130 -2.67 -17.29 -10.27
C ALA A 130 -2.87 -16.58 -8.93
N MET A 131 -3.68 -15.51 -8.93
CA MET A 131 -4.23 -14.93 -7.71
C MET A 131 -5.53 -15.66 -7.34
N SER A 132 -5.75 -15.89 -6.04
CA SER A 132 -6.98 -16.52 -5.55
C SER A 132 -7.80 -15.56 -4.68
N ARG A 133 -9.11 -15.75 -4.70
CA ARG A 133 -10.08 -15.05 -3.84
C ARG A 133 -11.09 -16.08 -3.36
N ALA A 134 -11.29 -16.15 -2.05
CA ALA A 134 -12.17 -17.14 -1.44
C ALA A 134 -13.30 -16.43 -0.65
N PRO A 135 -14.40 -16.03 -1.33
CA PRO A 135 -15.55 -15.46 -0.63
C PRO A 135 -16.21 -16.53 0.25
N ALA A 136 -16.62 -16.14 1.46
CA ALA A 136 -17.45 -16.97 2.33
C ALA A 136 -18.92 -16.65 2.10
N VAL A 137 -19.73 -17.68 1.82
CA VAL A 137 -21.18 -17.54 1.64
C VAL A 137 -21.91 -18.34 2.70
N LYS A 138 -22.98 -17.76 3.26
CA LYS A 138 -23.86 -18.42 4.22
C LYS A 138 -25.15 -18.82 3.52
N LEU A 139 -25.51 -20.09 3.63
CA LEU A 139 -26.80 -20.60 3.15
C LEU A 139 -27.69 -21.02 4.34
N PRO A 140 -29.02 -21.09 4.15
CA PRO A 140 -29.96 -21.38 5.24
C PRO A 140 -29.75 -22.73 5.95
N SER A 141 -29.06 -23.68 5.32
CA SER A 141 -28.76 -24.99 5.90
C SER A 141 -27.50 -25.61 5.28
N ALA A 142 -26.90 -26.57 5.98
CA ALA A 142 -25.78 -27.37 5.46
C ALA A 142 -26.14 -28.11 4.16
N LYS A 143 -27.40 -28.55 4.02
CA LYS A 143 -27.91 -29.16 2.78
C LYS A 143 -27.80 -28.20 1.60
N ARG A 144 -28.23 -26.95 1.75
CA ARG A 144 -28.10 -25.93 0.69
C ARG A 144 -26.64 -25.64 0.35
N ALA A 145 -25.75 -25.63 1.34
CA ALA A 145 -24.30 -25.46 1.12
C ALA A 145 -23.72 -26.63 0.30
N ALA A 146 -24.11 -27.86 0.60
CA ALA A 146 -23.69 -29.03 -0.17
C ALA A 146 -24.21 -28.97 -1.62
N GLU A 147 -25.47 -28.57 -1.82
CA GLU A 147 -26.05 -28.39 -3.16
C GLU A 147 -25.30 -27.31 -3.96
N LEU A 148 -24.92 -26.19 -3.34
CA LEU A 148 -24.10 -25.16 -3.99
C LEU A 148 -22.70 -25.69 -4.35
N LYS A 149 -22.04 -26.43 -3.46
CA LYS A 149 -20.74 -27.05 -3.75
C LYS A 149 -20.83 -27.95 -4.98
N MET A 150 -21.81 -28.86 -5.00
CA MET A 150 -22.03 -29.77 -6.13
C MET A 150 -22.35 -29.01 -7.41
N PHE A 151 -23.14 -27.93 -7.32
CA PHE A 151 -23.42 -27.05 -8.44
C PHE A 151 -22.13 -26.43 -9.02
N LEU A 152 -21.22 -25.94 -8.17
CA LEU A 152 -19.96 -25.32 -8.59
C LEU A 152 -18.93 -26.30 -9.16
N GLU A 153 -18.97 -27.57 -8.75
CA GLU A 153 -18.06 -28.62 -9.25
C GLU A 153 -18.51 -29.22 -10.59
N ALA A 154 -19.77 -28.98 -11.00
CA ALA A 154 -20.24 -29.40 -12.31
C ALA A 154 -19.55 -28.56 -13.42
N PRO A 155 -18.88 -29.19 -14.41
CA PRO A 155 -18.06 -28.47 -15.39
C PRO A 155 -18.81 -27.35 -16.14
N ALA A 156 -20.03 -27.60 -16.59
CA ALA A 156 -20.83 -26.59 -17.30
C ALA A 156 -21.10 -25.34 -16.45
N ASN A 157 -21.42 -25.52 -15.17
CA ASN A 157 -21.68 -24.40 -14.26
C ASN A 157 -20.38 -23.67 -13.89
N PHE A 158 -19.28 -24.40 -13.74
CA PHE A 158 -17.97 -23.79 -13.51
C PHE A 158 -17.56 -22.90 -14.69
N GLU A 159 -17.72 -23.39 -15.92
CA GLU A 159 -17.40 -22.65 -17.14
C GLU A 159 -18.26 -21.39 -17.28
N GLU A 160 -19.56 -21.49 -17.03
CA GLU A 160 -20.48 -20.34 -17.05
C GLU A 160 -20.07 -19.28 -16.02
N LEU A 161 -19.75 -19.69 -14.79
CA LEU A 161 -19.29 -18.79 -13.74
C LEU A 161 -17.89 -18.22 -14.01
N ALA A 162 -17.01 -18.98 -14.66
CA ALA A 162 -15.69 -18.51 -15.07
C ALA A 162 -15.81 -17.44 -16.18
N ALA A 163 -16.76 -17.60 -17.11
CA ALA A 163 -17.01 -16.62 -18.17
C ALA A 163 -17.48 -15.26 -17.64
N ILE A 164 -18.31 -15.25 -16.58
CA ILE A 164 -18.80 -14.02 -15.94
C ILE A 164 -17.66 -13.25 -15.23
N LYS A 165 -16.60 -13.94 -14.77
CA LYS A 165 -15.53 -13.37 -13.94
C LYS A 165 -14.39 -12.68 -14.71
N GLN A 166 -14.47 -12.54 -16.02
CA GLN A 166 -13.43 -11.93 -16.88
C GLN A 166 -13.15 -10.43 -16.63
N ILE A 167 -13.71 -9.82 -15.58
CA ILE A 167 -13.53 -8.40 -15.26
C ILE A 167 -12.95 -8.28 -13.85
N TRP A 168 -11.63 -8.37 -13.76
CA TRP A 168 -10.78 -7.73 -12.74
C TRP A 168 -9.41 -7.48 -13.35
#